data_AF-A0A9J6FRW2-F1
#
_entry.id   AF-A0A9J6FRW2-F1
#
_cell.length_a   1.000
_cell.length_b   1.000
_cell.length_c   1.000
_cell.angle_alpha   90.00
_cell.angle_beta   90.00
_cell.angle_gamma   90.00
#
_symmetry.space_group_name_H-M   'P 1'
#
loop_
_entity.id
_entity.type
_entity.pdbx_description
1 polymer ?
#
loop_
_entity_poly.entity_id
_entity_poly.type
_entity_poly.pdbx_seq_one_letter_code
_entity_poly.pdbx_strand_id
1 'polypeptide(L)'
;MPDRNACLHRVHGFARGVNWRTTKFAEAVPQHMTCALCRVISRATVFLPCLHTLCESCASRSVNDGNIVCPVDEESFASEEYRKFDWPTTTAQLKVSAFLF
;
A
#
# COMPACT_ATOMS: atom_id res chain seq x y z
N MET A 1 9.32 24.65 -0.27
CA MET A 1 8.51 24.09 0.84
C MET A 1 8.13 22.67 0.44
N PRO A 2 8.34 21.62 1.26
CA PRO A 2 7.85 20.30 0.91
C PRO A 2 6.32 20.34 0.80
N ASP A 3 5.80 19.74 -0.27
CA ASP A 3 4.39 19.74 -0.60
C ASP A 3 3.57 19.16 0.56
N ARG A 4 2.66 19.97 1.13
CA ARG A 4 1.87 19.58 2.30
C ARG A 4 0.96 18.37 2.03
N ASN A 5 0.74 18.01 0.76
CA ASN A 5 -0.05 16.83 0.37
C ASN A 5 0.78 15.54 0.27
N ALA A 6 2.12 15.59 0.31
CA ALA A 6 2.96 14.39 0.22
C ALA A 6 2.76 13.39 1.37
N CYS A 7 2.19 13.85 2.48
CA CYS A 7 1.95 13.04 3.68
C CYS A 7 0.48 12.61 3.83
N LEU A 8 -0.40 12.89 2.88
CA LEU A 8 -1.82 12.52 2.95
C LEU A 8 -2.07 11.23 2.16
N HIS A 9 -2.45 10.16 2.86
CA HIS A 9 -2.72 8.86 2.23
C HIS A 9 -3.94 8.20 2.84
N ARG A 10 -4.67 7.42 2.04
CA ARG A 10 -5.72 6.56 2.57
C ARG A 10 -5.09 5.28 3.11
N VAL A 11 -5.62 4.79 4.24
CA VAL A 11 -5.11 3.56 4.89
C VAL A 11 -6.16 2.46 4.95
N HIS A 12 -5.74 1.19 4.92
CA HIS A 12 -6.65 0.04 5.04
C HIS A 12 -6.02 -1.07 5.88
N GLY A 13 -6.81 -1.70 6.76
CA GLY A 13 -6.41 -2.87 7.52
C GLY A 13 -5.62 -2.59 8.81
N PHE A 14 -5.38 -1.32 9.17
CA PHE A 14 -4.62 -0.96 10.38
C PHE A 14 -5.48 -0.84 11.64
N ALA A 15 -6.70 -0.32 11.55
CA ALA A 15 -7.64 -0.23 12.67
C ALA A 15 -9.10 -0.12 12.20
N ARG A 16 -10.02 -0.64 13.02
CA ARG A 16 -11.46 -0.54 12.77
C ARG A 16 -11.88 0.93 12.93
N GLY A 17 -12.28 1.59 11.83
CA GLY A 17 -12.72 2.99 11.82
C GLY A 17 -11.84 3.98 11.03
N VAL A 18 -10.62 3.60 10.67
CA VAL A 18 -9.72 4.42 9.81
C VAL A 18 -9.61 3.89 8.38
N ASN A 19 -10.24 2.74 8.09
CA ASN A 19 -10.26 2.14 6.76
C ASN A 19 -10.80 3.13 5.72
N TRP A 20 -10.04 3.30 4.64
CA TRP A 20 -10.32 4.19 3.50
C TRP A 20 -10.42 5.67 3.86
N ARG A 21 -10.09 6.06 5.10
CA ARG A 21 -10.00 7.47 5.50
C ARG A 21 -8.63 8.03 5.13
N THR A 22 -8.62 9.28 4.71
CA THR A 22 -7.38 10.04 4.52
C THR A 22 -6.74 10.28 5.87
N THR A 23 -5.49 9.84 6.01
CA THR A 23 -4.67 9.95 7.21
C THR A 23 -3.45 10.79 6.88
N LYS A 24 -3.12 11.72 7.78
CA LYS A 24 -1.90 12.51 7.70
C LYS A 24 -0.75 11.78 8.41
N PHE A 25 0.30 11.52 7.67
CA PHE A 25 1.55 10.98 8.18
C PHE A 25 2.46 12.12 8.65
N ALA A 26 3.32 11.84 9.65
CA ALA A 26 4.28 12.83 10.15
C ALA A 26 5.40 13.09 9.12
N GLU A 27 5.74 12.09 8.32
CA GLU A 27 6.78 12.12 7.31
C GLU A 27 6.22 11.63 5.97
N ALA A 28 6.92 11.93 4.87
CA ALA A 28 6.55 11.43 3.56
C ALA A 28 6.60 9.89 3.56
N VAL A 29 5.56 9.27 3.02
CA VAL A 29 5.48 7.81 2.96
C VAL A 29 6.30 7.30 1.77
N PRO A 30 7.19 6.31 1.95
CA PRO A 30 7.89 5.68 0.85
C PRO A 30 6.94 5.13 -0.20
N GLN A 31 7.26 5.30 -1.48
CA GLN A 31 6.39 4.89 -2.59
C GLN A 31 6.07 3.39 -2.56
N HIS A 32 7.02 2.55 -2.13
CA HIS A 32 6.85 1.09 -2.04
C HIS A 32 5.86 0.64 -0.95
N MET A 33 5.42 1.52 -0.04
CA MET A 33 4.34 1.24 0.92
C MET A 33 2.95 1.55 0.35
N THR A 34 2.90 2.21 -0.79
CA THR A 34 1.67 2.71 -1.40
C THR A 34 1.27 1.83 -2.58
N CYS A 35 0.01 1.39 -2.63
CA CYS A 35 -0.48 0.66 -3.79
C CYS A 35 -0.34 1.49 -5.07
N ALA A 36 0.34 0.95 -6.08
CA ALA A 36 0.60 1.64 -7.35
C ALA A 36 -0.71 2.01 -8.07
N LEU A 37 -1.75 1.19 -7.92
CA LEU A 37 -3.04 1.36 -8.58
C LEU A 37 -3.98 2.34 -7.85
N CYS A 38 -4.28 2.09 -6.58
CA CYS A 38 -5.32 2.84 -5.84
C CYS A 38 -4.77 3.86 -4.82
N ARG A 39 -3.44 3.93 -4.69
CA ARG A 39 -2.69 4.81 -3.77
C ARG A 39 -3.02 4.64 -2.28
N VAL A 40 -3.59 3.50 -1.89
CA VAL A 40 -3.84 3.15 -0.49
C VAL A 40 -2.61 2.48 0.12
N ILE A 41 -2.32 2.85 1.36
CA ILE A 41 -1.39 2.12 2.22
C ILE A 41 -2.20 1.03 2.93
N SER A 42 -1.94 -0.22 2.61
CA SER A 42 -2.65 -1.36 3.17
C SER A 42 -1.78 -2.09 4.17
N ARG A 43 -2.38 -2.67 5.21
CA ARG A 43 -1.67 -3.54 6.14
C ARG A 43 -1.08 -4.75 5.41
N ALA A 44 -1.86 -5.38 4.54
CA ALA A 44 -1.39 -6.46 3.68
C ALA A 44 -1.10 -5.93 2.27
N THR A 45 0.11 -6.19 1.78
CA THR A 45 0.61 -5.76 0.46
C THR A 45 1.31 -6.89 -0.28
N VAL A 46 1.36 -6.76 -1.61
CA VAL A 46 2.08 -7.66 -2.52
C VAL A 46 3.15 -6.86 -3.23
N PHE A 47 4.39 -7.32 -3.14
CA PHE A 47 5.55 -6.78 -3.86
C PHE A 47 5.82 -7.61 -5.11
N LEU A 48 5.78 -6.96 -6.26
CA LEU A 48 6.05 -7.57 -7.56
C LEU A 48 7.53 -7.38 -7.95
N PRO A 49 8.12 -8.29 -8.74
CA PRO A 49 9.49 -8.13 -9.26
C PRO A 49 9.74 -6.85 -10.06
N CYS A 50 8.71 -6.31 -10.72
CA CYS A 50 8.76 -5.02 -11.42
C CYS A 50 8.80 -3.80 -10.49
N LEU A 51 9.02 -3.99 -9.18
CA LEU A 51 9.12 -2.96 -8.14
C LEU A 51 7.81 -2.21 -7.85
N HIS A 52 6.67 -2.70 -8.36
CA HIS A 52 5.35 -2.21 -8.01
C HIS A 52 4.78 -2.94 -6.78
N THR A 53 4.17 -2.16 -5.88
CA THR A 53 3.43 -2.68 -4.73
C THR A 53 1.93 -2.59 -4.99
N LEU A 54 1.20 -3.66 -4.68
CA LEU A 54 -0.27 -3.68 -4.70
C LEU A 54 -0.83 -3.91 -3.29
N CYS A 55 -1.96 -3.27 -2.95
CA CYS A 55 -2.73 -3.71 -1.80
C CYS A 55 -3.41 -5.05 -2.10
N GLU A 56 -3.73 -5.82 -1.07
CA GLU A 56 -4.35 -7.15 -1.21
C GLU A 56 -5.60 -7.14 -2.12
N SER A 57 -6.48 -6.14 -1.99
CA SER A 57 -7.68 -6.03 -2.83
C SER A 57 -7.40 -5.73 -4.29
N CYS A 58 -6.31 -5.03 -4.61
CA CYS A 58 -5.90 -4.82 -5.99
C CYS A 58 -5.17 -6.05 -6.53
N ALA A 59 -4.31 -6.67 -5.71
CA ALA A 59 -3.62 -7.89 -6.07
C ALA A 59 -4.58 -9.03 -6.42
N SER A 60 -5.65 -9.23 -5.64
CA SER A 60 -6.64 -10.29 -5.91
C SER A 60 -7.41 -10.08 -7.22
N ARG A 61 -7.61 -8.82 -7.63
CA ARG A 61 -8.24 -8.47 -8.92
C ARG A 61 -7.27 -8.51 -10.10
N SER A 62 -5.98 -8.54 -9.82
CA SER A 62 -4.90 -8.66 -10.79
C SER A 62 -4.51 -10.10 -11.08
N VAL A 63 -5.13 -11.09 -10.43
CA VAL A 63 -4.87 -12.50 -10.71
C VAL A 63 -5.56 -12.91 -12.01
N ASN A 64 -4.79 -13.47 -12.93
CA ASN A 64 -5.25 -14.07 -14.18
C ASN A 64 -4.56 -15.43 -14.37
N ASP A 65 -5.35 -16.50 -14.56
CA ASP A 65 -4.86 -17.87 -14.71
C ASP A 65 -3.84 -18.33 -13.64
N GLY A 66 -4.06 -17.89 -12.39
CA GLY A 66 -3.19 -18.24 -11.25
C GLY A 66 -1.92 -17.40 -11.12
N ASN A 67 -1.59 -16.60 -12.14
CA ASN A 67 -0.51 -15.62 -12.11
C ASN A 67 -1.05 -14.25 -11.70
N ILE A 68 -0.22 -13.42 -11.11
CA ILE A 68 -0.55 -12.01 -10.88
C ILE A 68 -0.03 -11.17 -12.05
N VAL A 69 -0.90 -10.37 -12.65
CA VAL A 69 -0.54 -9.42 -13.70
C VAL A 69 -0.44 -8.02 -13.09
N CYS A 70 0.72 -7.41 -13.19
CA CYS A 70 0.92 -6.05 -12.75
C CYS A 70 0.01 -5.10 -13.55
N PRO A 71 -0.86 -4.32 -12.90
CA PRO A 71 -1.79 -3.43 -13.60
C PRO A 71 -1.11 -2.13 -14.10
N VAL A 72 0.21 -2.00 -13.96
CA VAL A 72 0.98 -0.82 -14.36
C VAL A 72 1.77 -1.05 -15.63
N ASP A 73 2.49 -2.17 -15.70
CA ASP A 73 3.38 -2.54 -16.81
C ASP A 73 2.97 -3.85 -17.51
N GLU A 74 1.87 -4.48 -17.05
CA GLU A 74 1.28 -5.70 -17.62
C GLU A 74 2.19 -6.94 -17.53
N GLU A 75 3.27 -6.90 -16.75
CA GLU A 75 4.11 -8.08 -16.49
C GLU A 75 3.38 -9.11 -15.63
N SER A 76 3.53 -10.40 -16.00
CA SER A 76 2.90 -11.53 -15.31
C SER A 76 3.90 -12.28 -14.43
N PHE A 77 3.52 -12.59 -13.20
CA PHE A 77 4.36 -13.28 -12.23
C PHE A 77 3.63 -14.46 -11.60
N ALA A 78 4.33 -15.60 -11.48
CA ALA A 78 3.86 -16.76 -10.75
C ALA A 78 3.84 -16.52 -9.23
N SER A 79 3.20 -17.43 -8.51
CA SER A 79 2.97 -17.31 -7.05
C SER A 79 4.25 -17.18 -6.22
N GLU A 80 5.34 -17.76 -6.71
CA GLU A 80 6.67 -17.81 -6.13
C GLU A 80 7.54 -16.58 -6.43
N GLU A 81 7.15 -15.78 -7.42
CA GLU A 81 7.95 -14.63 -7.88
C GLU A 81 7.63 -13.36 -7.10
N TYR A 82 6.43 -13.27 -6.51
CA TYR A 82 6.03 -12.12 -5.70
C TYR A 82 6.04 -12.42 -4.20
N ARG A 83 6.14 -11.37 -3.40
CA ARG A 83 6.16 -11.49 -1.93
C ARG A 83 4.95 -10.81 -1.32
N LYS A 84 4.25 -11.53 -0.45
CA LYS A 84 3.24 -10.94 0.44
C LYS A 84 3.91 -10.39 1.68
N PHE A 85 3.46 -9.22 2.12
CA PHE A 85 3.99 -8.55 3.30
C PHE A 85 2.87 -7.94 4.13
N ASP A 86 2.86 -8.30 5.41
CA ASP A 86 2.01 -7.72 6.44
C ASP A 86 2.79 -6.67 7.22
N TRP A 87 2.40 -5.41 7.07
CA TRP A 87 2.95 -4.30 7.84
C TRP A 87 2.57 -4.45 9.32
N PRO A 88 3.54 -4.28 10.23
CA PRO A 88 3.26 -4.32 11.66
C PRO A 88 2.33 -3.16 12.04
N THR A 89 1.35 -3.43 12.89
CA THR A 89 0.38 -2.43 13.37
C THR A 89 1.00 -1.50 14.43
N THR A 90 2.22 -1.78 14.90
CA THR A 90 2.90 -0.96 15.90
C THR A 90 3.34 0.38 15.31
N THR A 91 2.99 1.44 16.04
CA THR A 91 3.25 2.87 15.75
C THR A 91 4.73 3.25 15.55
N ALA A 92 5.67 2.31 15.71
CA ALA A 92 7.10 2.55 15.60
C ALA A 92 7.57 2.84 14.15
N GLN A 93 6.84 2.37 13.13
CA GLN A 93 7.25 2.52 11.72
C GLN A 93 6.35 3.46 10.92
N LEU A 94 5.09 3.64 11.35
CA LEU A 94 4.21 4.67 10.80
C LEU A 94 4.15 5.76 11.86
N LYS A 95 5.05 6.76 11.77
CA LYS A 95 4.92 8.00 12.53
C LYS A 95 3.65 8.70 12.03
N VAL A 96 2.50 8.33 12.55
CA VAL A 96 1.22 8.98 12.24
C VAL A 96 1.09 10.14 13.22
N SER A 97 1.20 11.38 12.73
CA SER A 97 0.87 12.54 13.54
C SER A 97 -0.66 12.66 13.58
N ALA A 98 -1.26 11.96 14.55
CA ALA A 98 -2.64 12.18 14.93
C ALA A 98 -2.75 13.54 15.63
N PHE A 99 -2.74 14.62 14.87
CA PHE A 99 -3.23 15.92 15.35
C PHE A 99 -4.58 16.17 14.68
N LEU A 100 -5.60 15.88 15.50
CA LEU A 100 -7.00 16.25 15.41
C LEU A 100 -7.19 17.64 14.81
N PHE A 101 -8.09 17.78 13.83
CA PHE A 101 -9.07 18.86 13.75
C PHE A 101 -10.31 18.33 13.02
#